data_AF-A0A838WGX2-F1
#
_entry.id   AF-A0A838WGX2-F1
#
_cell.length_a   1.000
_cell.length_b   1.000
_cell.length_c   1.000
_cell.angle_alpha   90.00
_cell.angle_beta   90.00
_cell.angle_gamma   90.00
#
_symmetry.space_group_name_H-M   'P 1'
#
loop_
_entity.id
_entity.type
_entity.pdbx_description
1 polymer ?
#
loop_
_entity_poly.entity_id
_entity_poly.type
_entity_poly.pdbx_seq_one_letter_code
_entity_poly.pdbx_strand_id
1 'polypeptide(L)'
;MSDSTAVARRSTEEHFTRGGKPLLDLLAFCVMSYRVEALFAFLVREYRMQPTPLRALALFDVFCAPQAPARMRVLEVLPPRNLVFQAELERLRERWIASQPVRLGDVAIEPGSDEMGALRPPPVAPKYVFDFLLAHLQELPEDPIGAAGRQFDPALSPDENLPGGRMSAGQRAFVEKIWQPRIRPMLVAAGFWRIATVA
;
A
#
# COMPACT_ATOMS: atom_id res chain seq x y z
N MET A 1 26.37 1.25 19.75
CA MET A 1 25.16 0.52 19.32
C MET A 1 24.54 1.06 18.01
N SER A 2 25.24 1.90 17.24
CA SER A 2 24.66 2.60 16.08
C SER A 2 24.78 1.89 14.73
N ASP A 3 25.39 0.70 14.67
CA ASP A 3 25.77 0.04 13.41
C ASP A 3 24.70 -0.96 12.89
N SER A 4 23.96 -1.60 13.79
CA SER A 4 22.98 -2.65 13.43
C SER A 4 21.75 -2.11 12.69
N THR A 5 21.32 -0.88 13.02
CA THR A 5 20.17 -0.22 12.39
C THR A 5 20.48 0.20 10.95
N ALA A 6 21.71 0.61 10.66
CA ALA A 6 22.12 1.04 9.32
C ALA A 6 22.26 -0.14 8.34
N VAL A 7 22.80 -1.27 8.81
CA VAL A 7 22.94 -2.51 8.01
C VAL A 7 21.57 -3.09 7.66
N ALA A 8 20.62 -3.04 8.59
CA ALA A 8 19.28 -3.56 8.37
C ALA A 8 18.45 -2.76 7.35
N ARG A 9 18.62 -1.43 7.35
CA ARG A 9 18.02 -0.54 6.36
C ARG A 9 18.53 -0.88 4.96
N ARG A 10 19.85 -1.13 4.82
CA ARG A 10 20.43 -1.58 3.54
C ARG A 10 19.85 -2.91 3.07
N SER A 11 19.71 -3.91 3.94
CA SER A 11 19.17 -5.23 3.53
C SER A 11 17.75 -5.14 2.95
N THR A 12 16.83 -4.44 3.63
CA THR A 12 15.45 -4.28 3.15
C THR A 12 15.40 -3.50 1.83
N GLU A 13 16.22 -2.45 1.74
CA GLU A 13 16.32 -1.62 0.55
C GLU A 13 16.99 -2.36 -0.62
N GLU A 14 17.95 -3.25 -0.36
CA GLU A 14 18.56 -4.14 -1.34
C GLU A 14 17.55 -5.13 -1.92
N HIS A 15 16.71 -5.74 -1.08
CA HIS A 15 15.63 -6.62 -1.55
C HIS A 15 14.59 -5.87 -2.39
N PHE A 16 14.21 -4.66 -2.00
CA PHE A 16 13.32 -3.80 -2.78
C PHE A 16 13.91 -3.38 -4.12
N THR A 17 15.24 -3.34 -4.25
CA THR A 17 15.92 -2.86 -5.46
C THR A 17 16.25 -4.00 -6.43
N ARG A 18 16.58 -5.20 -5.93
CA ARG A 18 16.88 -6.38 -6.77
C ARG A 18 15.64 -6.92 -7.50
N GLY A 19 14.46 -6.80 -6.91
CA GLY A 19 13.22 -7.33 -7.49
C GLY A 19 13.21 -8.87 -7.60
N GLY A 20 12.31 -9.39 -8.43
CA GLY A 20 12.23 -10.83 -8.72
C GLY A 20 11.66 -11.67 -7.58
N LYS A 21 11.97 -12.98 -7.58
CA LYS A 21 11.47 -13.96 -6.59
C LYS A 21 11.75 -13.55 -5.14
N PRO A 22 12.98 -13.13 -4.74
CA PRO A 22 13.25 -12.76 -3.35
C PRO A 22 12.38 -11.60 -2.84
N LEU A 23 12.05 -10.65 -3.71
CA LEU A 23 11.13 -9.58 -3.36
C LEU A 23 9.71 -10.12 -3.15
N LEU A 24 9.21 -10.96 -4.05
CA LEU A 24 7.88 -11.55 -3.92
C LEU A 24 7.78 -12.42 -2.66
N ASP A 25 8.83 -13.17 -2.35
CA ASP A 25 8.92 -14.00 -1.15
C ASP A 25 8.94 -13.12 0.12
N LEU A 26 9.67 -12.00 0.11
CA LEU A 26 9.64 -11.03 1.21
C LEU A 26 8.24 -10.41 1.39
N LEU A 27 7.54 -10.09 0.30
CA LEU A 27 6.18 -9.56 0.37
C LEU A 27 5.19 -10.60 0.91
N ALA A 28 5.31 -11.86 0.49
CA ALA A 28 4.54 -12.97 1.03
C ALA A 28 4.82 -13.16 2.52
N PHE A 29 6.09 -13.13 2.93
CA PHE A 29 6.46 -13.17 4.34
C PHE A 29 5.83 -12.02 5.11
N CYS A 30 5.88 -10.78 4.60
CA CYS A 30 5.25 -9.62 5.26
C CYS A 30 3.74 -9.81 5.46
N VAL A 31 3.04 -10.38 4.48
CA VAL A 31 1.60 -10.67 4.57
C VAL A 31 1.34 -11.76 5.61
N MET A 32 2.04 -12.89 5.52
CA MET A 32 1.87 -14.04 6.42
C MET A 32 2.26 -13.73 7.86
N SER A 33 3.24 -12.84 8.07
CA SER A 33 3.69 -12.41 9.40
C SER A 33 2.97 -11.16 9.92
N TYR A 34 2.00 -10.62 9.18
CA TYR A 34 1.23 -9.42 9.54
C TYR A 34 2.12 -8.16 9.75
N ARG A 35 3.10 -7.95 8.87
CA ARG A 35 4.02 -6.79 8.83
C ARG A 35 3.50 -5.72 7.87
N VAL A 36 2.38 -5.09 8.23
CA VAL A 36 1.65 -4.16 7.35
C VAL A 36 2.47 -2.91 7.00
N GLU A 37 3.31 -2.41 7.91
CA GLU A 37 4.15 -1.22 7.71
C GLU A 37 5.25 -1.45 6.65
N ALA A 38 5.88 -2.63 6.65
CA ALA A 38 6.89 -2.99 5.64
C ALA A 38 6.26 -3.16 4.25
N LEU A 39 5.08 -3.77 4.19
CA LEU A 39 4.30 -3.89 2.97
C LEU A 39 3.87 -2.50 2.44
N PHE A 40 3.38 -1.62 3.32
CA PHE A 40 3.04 -0.24 2.97
C PHE A 40 4.25 0.50 2.39
N ALA A 41 5.42 0.42 3.04
CA ALA A 41 6.64 1.07 2.58
C ALA A 41 7.04 0.63 1.17
N PHE A 42 6.94 -0.67 0.88
CA PHE A 42 7.15 -1.19 -0.47
C PHE A 42 6.18 -0.60 -1.48
N LEU A 43 4.88 -0.60 -1.18
CA LEU A 43 3.85 -0.12 -2.09
C LEU A 43 3.94 1.40 -2.31
N VAL A 44 4.35 2.19 -1.31
CA VAL A 44 4.64 3.62 -1.49
C VAL A 44 5.79 3.82 -2.47
N ARG A 45 6.83 2.98 -2.44
CA ARG A 45 7.92 3.03 -3.42
C ARG A 45 7.41 2.72 -4.84
N GLU A 46 6.54 1.71 -5.00
CA GLU A 46 5.91 1.43 -6.30
C GLU A 46 5.01 2.57 -6.78
N TYR A 47 4.24 3.18 -5.87
CA TYR A 47 3.41 4.34 -6.14
C TYR A 47 4.25 5.52 -6.63
N ARG A 48 5.39 5.82 -5.99
CA ARG A 48 6.28 6.92 -6.41
C ARG A 48 6.76 6.77 -7.85
N MET A 49 6.93 5.54 -8.34
CA MET A 49 7.35 5.29 -9.73
C MET A 49 6.25 5.62 -10.75
N GLN A 50 4.98 5.44 -10.37
CA GLN A 50 3.82 5.70 -11.22
C GLN A 50 2.65 6.21 -10.35
N PRO A 51 2.67 7.50 -9.98
CA PRO A 51 1.67 8.06 -9.07
C PRO A 51 0.33 8.25 -9.79
N THR A 52 -0.70 7.53 -9.35
CA THR A 52 -2.07 7.67 -9.85
C THR A 52 -3.06 7.89 -8.70
N PRO A 53 -4.19 8.57 -8.93
CA PRO A 53 -5.20 8.78 -7.88
C PRO A 53 -5.69 7.46 -7.27
N LEU A 54 -5.94 6.45 -8.11
CA LEU A 54 -6.43 5.16 -7.67
C LEU A 54 -5.44 4.45 -6.74
N ARG A 55 -4.14 4.51 -7.04
CA ARG A 55 -3.09 3.95 -6.16
C ARG A 55 -3.00 4.68 -4.82
N ALA A 56 -3.05 6.01 -4.85
CA ALA A 56 -3.02 6.81 -3.62
C ALA A 56 -4.24 6.50 -2.73
N LEU A 57 -5.43 6.45 -3.31
CA LEU A 57 -6.66 6.13 -2.59
C LEU A 57 -6.63 4.70 -2.04
N ALA A 58 -6.15 3.72 -2.82
CA ALA A 58 -6.02 2.35 -2.35
C ALA A 58 -5.03 2.22 -1.18
N LEU A 59 -3.88 2.90 -1.23
CA LEU A 59 -2.93 2.94 -0.10
C LEU A 59 -3.59 3.52 1.16
N PHE A 60 -4.36 4.60 1.01
CA PHE A 60 -5.07 5.20 2.13
C PHE A 60 -6.15 4.28 2.70
N ASP A 61 -7.02 3.74 1.86
CA ASP A 61 -8.15 2.93 2.28
C ASP A 61 -7.71 1.60 2.92
N VAL A 62 -6.57 1.06 2.50
CA VAL A 62 -6.03 -0.22 3.02
C VAL A 62 -5.22 -0.05 4.31
N PHE A 63 -4.46 1.03 4.46
CA PHE A 63 -3.45 1.16 5.52
C PHE A 63 -3.64 2.36 6.47
N CYS A 64 -4.35 3.40 6.04
CA CYS A 64 -4.36 4.68 6.75
C CYS A 64 -5.73 5.07 7.33
N ALA A 65 -6.82 4.74 6.63
CA ALA A 65 -8.17 5.11 7.04
C ALA A 65 -8.52 4.55 8.44
N PRO A 66 -9.40 5.19 9.21
CA PRO A 66 -9.74 4.73 10.55
C PRO A 66 -10.22 3.26 10.62
N GLN A 67 -10.94 2.85 9.60
CA GLN A 67 -11.52 1.51 9.40
C GLN A 67 -10.71 0.65 8.41
N ALA A 68 -9.47 1.03 8.14
CA ALA A 68 -8.61 0.33 7.19
C ALA A 68 -8.38 -1.14 7.62
N PRO A 69 -8.53 -2.12 6.70
CA PRO A 69 -8.43 -3.55 7.02
C PRO A 69 -7.01 -3.99 7.43
N ALA A 70 -5.98 -3.24 7.03
CA ALA A 70 -4.58 -3.44 7.43
C ALA A 70 -3.99 -2.14 8.00
N ARG A 71 -4.75 -1.48 8.88
CA ARG A 71 -4.35 -0.20 9.46
C ARG A 71 -2.99 -0.29 10.16
N MET A 72 -2.08 0.62 9.81
CA MET A 72 -0.76 0.72 10.45
C MET A 72 -0.86 1.22 11.89
N ARG A 73 0.15 0.88 12.70
CA ARG A 73 0.15 1.15 14.15
C ARG A 73 0.53 2.58 14.55
N VAL A 74 0.90 3.43 13.59
CA VAL A 74 1.29 4.84 13.79
C VAL A 74 0.07 5.77 13.91
N LEU A 75 -0.78 5.52 14.90
CA LEU A 75 -2.11 6.15 15.02
C LEU A 75 -2.07 7.68 15.21
N GLU A 76 -0.96 8.21 15.73
CA GLU A 76 -0.71 9.63 15.98
C GLU A 76 -0.60 10.47 14.71
N VAL A 77 -0.07 9.91 13.63
CA VAL A 77 0.09 10.60 12.34
C VAL A 77 -0.99 10.24 11.32
N LEU A 78 -1.90 9.32 11.69
CA LEU A 78 -3.01 8.87 10.87
C LEU A 78 -4.34 9.53 11.27
N PRO A 79 -5.33 9.54 10.38
CA PRO A 79 -6.69 9.94 10.74
C PRO A 79 -7.24 9.03 11.85
N PRO A 80 -8.09 9.53 12.76
CA PRO A 80 -8.69 10.88 12.76
C PRO A 80 -7.81 11.96 13.39
N ARG A 81 -6.57 11.66 13.81
CA ARG A 81 -5.70 12.64 14.48
C ARG A 81 -5.06 13.62 13.50
N ASN A 82 -4.70 13.14 12.31
CA ASN A 82 -4.16 13.97 11.24
C ASN A 82 -5.24 14.31 10.20
N LEU A 83 -6.02 15.36 10.48
CA LEU A 83 -7.09 15.82 9.59
C LEU A 83 -6.56 16.46 8.31
N VAL A 84 -5.35 17.02 8.33
CA VAL A 84 -4.73 17.65 7.15
C VAL A 84 -4.47 16.60 6.07
N PHE A 85 -3.86 15.48 6.46
CA PHE A 85 -3.60 14.36 5.56
C PHE A 85 -4.90 13.74 5.02
N GLN A 86 -5.91 13.59 5.88
CA GLN A 86 -7.23 13.12 5.45
C GLN A 86 -7.84 14.04 4.39
N ALA A 87 -7.89 15.35 4.67
CA ALA A 87 -8.46 16.34 3.77
C ALA A 87 -7.74 16.40 2.41
N GLU A 88 -6.42 16.20 2.38
CA GLU A 88 -5.66 16.15 1.13
C GLU A 88 -6.11 15.00 0.21
N LEU A 89 -6.32 13.81 0.77
CA LEU A 89 -6.76 12.65 -0.01
C LEU A 89 -8.25 12.66 -0.33
N GLU A 90 -9.08 13.30 0.50
CA GLU A 90 -10.48 13.57 0.17
C GLU A 90 -10.60 14.49 -1.04
N ARG A 91 -9.84 15.59 -1.11
CA ARG A 91 -9.79 16.45 -2.30
C ARG A 91 -9.27 15.71 -3.54
N LEU A 92 -8.34 14.77 -3.37
CA LEU A 92 -7.90 13.92 -4.47
C LEU A 92 -9.03 13.01 -4.95
N ARG A 93 -9.77 12.40 -4.02
CA ARG A 93 -10.94 11.54 -4.30
C ARG A 93 -12.01 12.29 -5.08
N GLU A 94 -12.39 13.47 -4.61
CA GLU A 94 -13.39 14.33 -5.25
C GLU A 94 -12.99 14.69 -6.68
N ARG A 95 -11.75 15.15 -6.88
CA ARG A 95 -11.22 15.48 -8.21
C ARG A 95 -11.21 14.26 -9.13
N TRP A 96 -10.87 13.09 -8.60
CA TRP A 96 -10.82 11.87 -9.39
C TRP A 96 -12.22 11.45 -9.83
N ILE A 97 -13.20 11.45 -8.93
CA ILE A 97 -14.61 11.18 -9.25
C ILE A 97 -15.12 12.16 -10.31
N ALA A 98 -14.86 13.47 -10.13
CA ALA A 98 -15.28 14.51 -11.07
C ALA A 98 -14.59 14.43 -12.45
N SER A 99 -13.47 13.71 -12.55
CA SER A 99 -12.77 13.48 -13.82
C SER A 99 -13.21 12.20 -14.54
N GLN A 100 -13.99 11.33 -13.90
CA GLN A 100 -14.45 10.12 -14.56
C GLN A 100 -15.49 10.46 -15.62
N PRO A 101 -15.42 9.87 -16.81
CA PRO A 101 -16.47 10.02 -17.80
C PRO A 101 -17.77 9.44 -17.21
N VAL A 102 -18.79 10.29 -17.09
CA VAL A 102 -20.14 9.83 -16.76
C VAL A 102 -20.52 8.83 -17.84
N ARG A 103 -20.79 7.57 -17.46
CA ARG A 103 -21.28 6.59 -18.44
C ARG A 103 -22.62 7.11 -18.95
N LEU A 104 -22.68 7.39 -20.25
CA LEU A 104 -23.84 7.81 -21.03
C LEU A 104 -24.99 6.77 -21.08
N GLY A 105 -25.23 6.03 -19.99
CA GLY A 105 -26.30 5.03 -19.89
C GLY A 105 -27.56 5.52 -19.16
N ASP A 106 -27.47 6.62 -18.39
CA ASP A 106 -28.55 7.08 -17.50
C ASP A 106 -29.15 8.45 -17.86
N VAL A 107 -28.72 9.06 -18.97
CA VAL A 107 -29.30 10.33 -19.45
C VAL A 107 -29.71 10.15 -20.90
N ALA A 108 -31.01 10.25 -21.17
CA ALA A 108 -31.54 10.38 -22.52
C ALA A 108 -30.96 11.68 -23.11
N ILE A 109 -29.97 11.54 -24.00
CA ILE A 109 -29.36 12.69 -24.65
C ILE A 109 -30.27 13.12 -25.80
N GLU A 110 -30.76 14.35 -25.72
CA GLU A 110 -31.39 15.00 -26.87
C GLU A 110 -30.33 15.24 -27.96
N PRO A 111 -30.62 14.87 -29.23
CA PRO A 111 -29.67 15.03 -30.31
C PRO A 111 -29.54 16.52 -30.67
N GLY A 112 -28.46 17.17 -30.25
CA GLY A 112 -28.17 18.55 -30.68
C GLY A 112 -27.16 19.35 -29.88
N SER A 113 -26.69 18.88 -28.72
CA SER A 113 -25.65 19.61 -27.98
C SER A 113 -24.25 19.25 -28.49
N ASP A 114 -23.66 20.20 -29.22
CA ASP A 114 -22.26 20.26 -29.65
C ASP A 114 -21.28 20.45 -28.47
N GLU A 115 -21.61 19.92 -27.29
CA GLU A 115 -20.66 19.78 -26.19
C GLU A 115 -19.87 18.50 -26.43
N MET A 116 -18.93 18.61 -27.37
CA MET A 116 -17.87 17.65 -27.58
C MET A 116 -17.15 17.47 -26.23
N GLY A 117 -17.54 16.41 -25.52
CA GLY A 117 -17.21 16.16 -24.13
C GLY A 117 -15.71 16.23 -23.89
N ALA A 118 -15.23 17.41 -23.50
CA ALA A 118 -13.85 17.65 -23.21
C ALA A 118 -13.51 16.81 -21.97
N LEU A 119 -12.97 15.62 -22.22
CA LEU A 119 -12.40 14.73 -21.22
C LEU A 119 -11.43 15.58 -20.38
N ARG A 120 -11.85 15.99 -19.18
CA ARG A 120 -10.96 16.69 -18.27
C ARG A 120 -9.77 15.77 -18.02
N PRO A 121 -8.53 16.27 -18.13
CA PRO A 121 -7.37 15.43 -17.86
C PRO A 121 -7.49 14.86 -16.44
N PRO A 122 -7.14 13.58 -16.23
CA PRO A 122 -7.25 12.96 -14.92
C PRO A 122 -6.37 13.74 -13.92
N PRO A 123 -6.81 13.88 -12.65
CA PRO A 123 -6.03 14.60 -11.67
C PRO A 123 -4.69 13.89 -11.43
N VAL A 124 -3.64 14.68 -11.28
CA VAL A 124 -2.32 14.17 -10.91
C VAL A 124 -2.30 13.92 -9.41
N ALA A 125 -1.95 12.71 -8.99
CA ALA A 125 -1.79 12.37 -7.59
C ALA A 125 -0.44 12.90 -7.05
N PRO A 126 -0.38 13.44 -5.81
CA PRO A 126 0.87 13.95 -5.28
C PRO A 126 1.85 12.79 -5.00
N LYS A 127 2.99 12.78 -5.71
CA LYS A 127 3.98 11.69 -5.69
C LYS A 127 4.51 11.35 -4.30
N TYR A 128 4.57 12.34 -3.40
CA TYR A 128 5.21 12.23 -2.08
C TYR A 128 4.21 12.34 -0.92
N VAL A 129 2.91 12.13 -1.16
CA VAL A 129 1.85 12.31 -0.15
C VAL A 129 2.00 11.40 1.08
N PHE A 130 2.73 10.29 0.97
CA PHE A 130 2.96 9.33 2.05
C PHE A 130 4.36 9.43 2.68
N ASP A 131 5.22 10.34 2.21
CA ASP A 131 6.63 10.41 2.63
C ASP A 131 6.78 10.67 4.12
N PHE A 132 5.92 11.52 4.67
CA PHE A 132 5.92 11.82 6.10
C PHE A 132 5.61 10.57 6.95
N LEU A 133 4.74 9.65 6.46
CA LEU A 133 4.46 8.39 7.15
C LEU A 133 5.67 7.46 7.11
N LEU A 134 6.40 7.41 5.98
CA LEU A 134 7.62 6.62 5.89
C LEU A 134 8.71 7.15 6.82
N ALA A 135 8.90 8.47 6.86
CA ALA A 135 9.85 9.11 7.79
C ALA A 135 9.50 8.75 9.24
N HIS A 136 8.23 8.89 9.61
CA HIS A 136 7.77 8.57 10.96
C HIS A 136 7.97 7.08 11.32
N LEU A 137 7.65 6.16 10.41
CA LEU A 137 7.89 4.72 10.59
C LEU A 137 9.37 4.38 10.78
N GLN A 138 10.28 5.11 10.14
CA GLN A 138 11.73 4.91 10.24
C GLN A 138 12.32 5.45 11.55
N GLU A 139 11.63 6.38 12.19
CA GLU A 139 12.01 6.97 13.49
C GLU A 139 11.52 6.15 14.69
N LEU A 140 10.60 5.19 14.46
CA LEU A 140 10.13 4.31 15.53
C LEU A 140 11.27 3.43 16.08
N PRO A 141 11.35 3.22 17.41
CA PRO A 141 12.40 2.39 18.02
C PRO A 141 12.45 0.95 17.50
N GLU A 142 11.29 0.39 17.13
CA GLU A 142 11.18 -0.98 16.62
C GLU A 142 11.57 -1.12 15.15
N ASP A 143 11.62 -0.01 14.39
CA ASP A 143 11.89 0.03 12.95
C ASP A 143 11.16 -1.09 12.20
N PRO A 144 9.82 -1.01 12.06
CA PRO A 144 9.02 -2.12 11.56
C PRO A 144 9.35 -2.48 10.10
N ILE A 145 9.87 -1.52 9.33
CA ILE A 145 10.32 -1.72 7.94
C ILE A 145 11.62 -2.53 7.94
N GLY A 146 12.65 -2.07 8.64
CA GLY A 146 13.92 -2.80 8.70
C GLY A 146 13.83 -4.12 9.45
N ALA A 147 12.92 -4.25 10.42
CA ALA A 147 12.68 -5.49 11.15
C ALA A 147 12.20 -6.62 10.24
N ALA A 148 11.34 -6.32 9.25
CA ALA A 148 10.88 -7.32 8.29
C ALA A 148 12.04 -7.87 7.46
N GLY A 149 12.92 -7.00 6.94
CA GLY A 149 14.10 -7.43 6.19
C GLY A 149 15.13 -8.19 7.02
N ARG A 150 15.28 -7.87 8.32
CA ARG A 150 16.18 -8.62 9.24
C ARG A 150 15.67 -10.03 9.54
N GLN A 151 14.36 -10.21 9.57
CA GLN A 151 13.73 -11.48 9.93
C GLN A 151 13.53 -12.41 8.73
N PHE A 152 13.64 -11.87 7.52
CA PHE A 152 13.49 -12.62 6.29
C PHE A 152 14.85 -13.17 5.83
N ASP A 153 14.95 -14.48 5.74
CA ASP A 153 16.03 -15.19 5.07
C ASP A 153 15.60 -15.54 3.63
N PRO A 154 16.26 -14.99 2.59
CA PRO A 154 15.94 -15.27 1.19
C PRO A 154 16.28 -16.69 0.74
N ALA A 155 17.03 -17.47 1.54
CA ALA A 155 17.30 -18.88 1.28
C ALA A 155 16.12 -19.80 1.66
N LEU A 156 15.19 -19.29 2.47
CA LEU A 156 14.00 -20.01 2.93
C LEU A 156 12.76 -19.56 2.18
N SER A 157 11.74 -20.42 2.14
CA SER A 157 10.41 -20.04 1.69
C SER A 157 9.72 -19.07 2.67
N PRO A 158 8.69 -18.32 2.24
CA PRO A 158 7.98 -17.38 3.12
C PRO A 158 7.37 -18.01 4.38
N ASP A 159 6.89 -19.26 4.29
CA ASP A 159 6.33 -20.01 5.41
C ASP A 159 7.40 -20.57 6.35
N GLU A 160 8.54 -21.03 5.82
CA GLU A 160 9.70 -21.45 6.61
C GLU A 160 10.30 -20.29 7.43
N ASN A 161 10.16 -19.05 6.96
CA ASN A 161 10.54 -17.85 7.69
C ASN A 161 9.64 -17.54 8.91
N LEU A 162 8.49 -18.21 9.05
CA LEU A 162 7.60 -18.01 10.19
C LEU A 162 8.10 -18.80 11.42
N PRO A 163 7.77 -18.34 12.65
CA PRO A 163 8.06 -19.10 13.86
C PRO A 163 7.48 -20.53 13.80
N GLY A 164 8.36 -21.53 13.79
CA GLY A 164 7.98 -22.93 13.66
C GLY A 164 7.48 -23.35 12.28
N GLY A 165 7.80 -22.57 11.23
CA GLY A 165 7.53 -22.91 9.83
C GLY A 165 6.05 -22.91 9.44
N ARG A 166 5.19 -22.21 10.20
CA ARG A 166 3.74 -22.20 9.95
C ARG A 166 3.06 -20.94 10.47
N MET A 167 1.95 -20.57 9.81
CA MET A 167 1.07 -19.52 10.30
C MET A 167 0.34 -19.93 11.59
N SER A 168 0.30 -19.01 12.55
CA SER A 168 -0.64 -19.04 13.66
C SER A 168 -2.09 -18.93 13.18
N ALA A 169 -3.06 -19.26 14.03
CA ALA A 169 -4.47 -19.14 13.69
C ALA A 169 -4.88 -17.70 13.32
N GLY A 170 -4.31 -16.70 14.00
CA GLY A 170 -4.57 -15.29 13.70
C GLY A 170 -3.99 -14.85 12.35
N GLN A 171 -2.75 -15.26 12.04
CA GLN A 171 -2.12 -14.99 10.74
C GLN A 171 -2.91 -15.65 9.60
N ARG A 172 -3.28 -16.92 9.76
CA ARG A 172 -4.12 -17.62 8.78
C ARG A 172 -5.46 -16.92 8.57
N ALA A 173 -6.14 -16.54 9.66
CA ALA A 173 -7.40 -15.81 9.58
C ALA A 173 -7.25 -14.46 8.87
N PHE A 174 -6.16 -13.72 9.11
CA PHE A 174 -5.86 -12.50 8.37
C PHE A 174 -5.69 -12.79 6.87
N VAL A 175 -4.87 -13.77 6.50
CA VAL A 175 -4.61 -14.12 5.11
C VAL A 175 -5.90 -14.53 4.38
N GLU A 176 -6.65 -15.47 4.95
CA GLU A 176 -7.81 -16.08 4.30
C GLU A 176 -9.04 -15.18 4.29
N LYS A 177 -9.24 -14.36 5.33
CA LYS A 177 -10.49 -13.57 5.50
C LYS A 177 -10.33 -12.09 5.18
N ILE A 178 -9.11 -11.57 5.17
CA ILE A 178 -8.85 -10.13 5.00
C ILE A 178 -7.94 -9.89 3.79
N TRP A 179 -6.77 -10.51 3.74
CA TRP A 179 -5.81 -10.28 2.67
C TRP A 179 -6.34 -10.73 1.31
N GLN A 180 -6.59 -12.04 1.16
CA GLN A 180 -7.00 -12.65 -0.09
C GLN A 180 -8.32 -12.09 -0.66
N PRO A 181 -9.41 -12.00 0.12
CA PRO A 181 -10.70 -11.58 -0.44
C PRO A 181 -10.90 -10.07 -0.50
N ARG A 182 -10.14 -9.26 0.25
CA ARG A 182 -10.40 -7.81 0.35
C ARG A 182 -9.20 -6.96 -0.07
N ILE A 183 -8.07 -7.10 0.62
CA ILE A 183 -6.92 -6.20 0.40
C ILE A 183 -6.26 -6.44 -0.97
N ARG A 184 -5.91 -7.69 -1.27
CA ARG A 184 -5.21 -8.04 -2.52
C ARG A 184 -6.00 -7.61 -3.76
N PRO A 185 -7.31 -7.91 -3.89
CA PRO A 185 -8.11 -7.43 -5.02
C PRO A 185 -8.13 -5.90 -5.15
N MET A 186 -8.26 -5.16 -4.04
CA MET A 186 -8.24 -3.70 -4.06
C MET A 186 -6.89 -3.14 -4.56
N LEU A 187 -5.78 -3.67 -4.06
CA LEU A 187 -4.44 -3.23 -4.47
C LEU A 187 -4.15 -3.59 -5.94
N VAL A 188 -4.54 -4.78 -6.38
CA VAL A 188 -4.39 -5.22 -7.77
C VAL A 188 -5.25 -4.37 -8.70
N ALA A 189 -6.51 -4.11 -8.36
CA ALA A 189 -7.39 -3.23 -9.14
C ALA A 189 -6.84 -1.79 -9.23
N ALA A 190 -6.12 -1.33 -8.20
CA ALA A 190 -5.42 -0.05 -8.23
C ALA A 190 -4.12 -0.06 -9.05
N GLY A 191 -3.69 -1.23 -9.54
CA GLY A 191 -2.53 -1.40 -10.41
C GLY A 191 -1.24 -1.79 -9.70
N PHE A 192 -1.28 -2.27 -8.45
CA PHE A 192 -0.12 -2.86 -7.76
C PHE A 192 0.07 -4.33 -8.17
N TRP A 193 0.45 -4.57 -9.42
CA TRP A 193 0.45 -5.90 -10.03
C TRP A 193 1.40 -6.91 -9.36
N ARG A 194 2.47 -6.46 -8.70
CA ARG A 194 3.37 -7.38 -7.97
C ARG A 194 2.69 -8.07 -6.79
N ILE A 195 1.62 -7.49 -6.26
CA ILE A 195 0.79 -8.08 -5.21
C ILE A 195 -0.11 -9.20 -5.75
N ALA A 196 -0.33 -9.28 -7.07
CA ALA A 196 -1.15 -10.32 -7.65
C ALA A 196 -0.58 -11.73 -7.42
N THR A 197 0.71 -11.89 -7.17
CA THR A 197 1.33 -13.20 -6.91
C THR A 197 1.59 -13.46 -5.43
N VAL A 198 1.21 -12.54 -4.54
CA VAL A 198 1.45 -12.65 -3.10
C VAL A 198 0.25 -13.32 -2.43
N ALA A 199 0.45 -14.55 -1.97
CA ALA A 199 -0.59 -15.37 -1.32
C ALA A 199 -0.95 -14.84 0.08
#